data_AF-A0A1H1REL7-F1
#
_entry.id   AF-A0A1H1REL7-F1
#
_cell.length_a   1.000
_cell.length_b   1.000
_cell.length_c   1.000
_cell.angle_alpha   90.00
_cell.angle_beta   90.00
_cell.angle_gamma   90.00
#
_symmetry.space_group_name_H-M   'P 1'
#
loop_
_entity.id
_entity.type
_entity.pdbx_description
1 polymer ?
#
loop_
_entity_poly.entity_id
_entity_poly.type
_entity_poly.pdbx_seq_one_letter_code
_entity_poly.pdbx_strand_id
1 'polypeptide(L)' 'MPISRNILFLIIGALIVGVGVLGYNLYQTKKQPEGLQINVGPNGLKIQNK' A
#
# COMPACT_ATOMS: atom_id res chain seq x y z
N MET A 1 -11.62 -32.39 10.90
CA MET A 1 -12.73 -31.74 11.65
C MET A 1 -13.37 -30.72 10.72
N PRO A 2 -14.67 -30.79 10.40
CA PRO A 2 -15.28 -29.79 9.54
C PRO A 2 -15.17 -28.43 10.23
N ILE A 3 -14.44 -27.50 9.60
CA ILE A 3 -14.40 -26.12 10.08
C ILE A 3 -15.84 -25.62 10.09
N SER A 4 -16.32 -25.21 11.27
CA SER A 4 -17.66 -24.69 11.41
C SER A 4 -17.78 -23.45 10.51
N ARG A 5 -18.86 -23.35 9.74
CA ARG A 5 -19.11 -22.25 8.77
C ARG A 5 -18.87 -20.87 9.41
N ASN A 6 -19.16 -20.72 10.69
CA ASN A 6 -18.91 -19.50 11.47
C ASN A 6 -17.41 -19.14 11.54
N ILE A 7 -16.52 -20.11 11.72
CA ILE A 7 -15.06 -19.89 11.73
C ILE A 7 -14.59 -19.43 10.36
N LEU A 8 -15.14 -20.00 9.28
CA LEU A 8 -14.82 -19.56 7.92
C LEU A 8 -15.19 -18.08 7.71
N PHE A 9 -16.37 -17.66 8.18
CA PHE A 9 -16.77 -16.24 8.12
C PHE A 9 -15.89 -15.34 8.99
N LEU A 10 -15.45 -15.80 10.17
CA LEU A 10 -14.50 -15.05 11.00
C LEU A 10 -13.14 -14.87 10.30
N ILE A 11 -12.63 -15.91 9.66
CA ILE A 11 -11.38 -15.85 8.88
C ILE A 11 -11.54 -14.87 7.71
N ILE A 12 -12.64 -14.95 6.96
CA ILE A 12 -12.91 -14.04 5.85
C ILE A 12 -13.00 -12.58 6.34
N GLY A 13 -13.72 -12.33 7.43
CA GLY A 13 -13.81 -11.01 8.04
C GLY A 13 -12.44 -10.45 8.44
N ALA A 14 -11.61 -11.26 9.10
CA ALA A 14 -10.25 -10.89 9.47
C ALA A 14 -9.37 -10.58 8.24
N LEU A 15 -9.50 -11.36 7.17
CA LEU A 15 -8.77 -11.14 5.92
C LEU A 15 -9.18 -9.82 5.24
N ILE A 16 -10.48 -9.52 5.17
CA ILE A 16 -10.98 -8.26 4.60
C ILE A 16 -10.44 -7.05 5.38
N VAL A 17 -10.47 -7.12 6.71
CA VAL A 17 -9.92 -6.05 7.56
C VAL A 17 -8.41 -5.91 7.33
N GLY A 18 -7.67 -7.02 7.26
CA GLY A 18 -6.23 -7.01 6.99
C GLY A 18 -5.88 -6.36 5.64
N VAL A 19 -6.60 -6.73 4.57
CA VAL A 19 -6.42 -6.12 3.25
C VAL A 19 -6.79 -4.63 3.26
N GLY A 20 -7.84 -4.23 3.98
CA GLY A 20 -8.22 -2.83 4.11
C GLY A 20 -7.14 -1.98 4.77
N VAL A 21 -6.55 -2.46 5.88
CA VAL A 21 -5.47 -1.76 6.60
C VAL A 21 -4.20 -1.68 5.74
N LEU A 22 -3.79 -2.80 5.14
CA LEU A 22 -2.61 -2.85 4.28
C LEU A 22 -2.80 -1.99 3.02
N GLY A 23 -3.98 -2.05 2.40
CA GLY A 23 -4.33 -1.24 1.24
C GLY A 23 -4.35 0.25 1.58
N TYR A 24 -4.89 0.64 2.73
CA TYR A 24 -4.86 2.02 3.20
C TYR A 24 -3.42 2.49 3.50
N ASN A 25 -2.61 1.66 4.14
CA ASN A 25 -1.20 1.96 4.42
C ASN A 25 -0.38 2.11 3.13
N LEU A 26 -0.57 1.20 2.16
CA LEU A 26 0.05 1.28 0.83
C LEU A 26 -0.43 2.52 0.07
N TYR A 27 -1.71 2.86 0.16
CA TYR A 27 -2.27 4.03 -0.50
C TYR A 27 -1.73 5.33 0.12
N GLN A 28 -1.60 5.40 1.45
CA GLN A 28 -0.92 6.52 2.12
C GLN A 28 0.55 6.60 1.76
N THR A 29 1.27 5.48 1.75
CA THR A 29 2.69 5.41 1.36
C THR A 29 2.90 5.85 -0.08
N LYS A 30 2.03 5.45 -1.02
CA LYS A 30 2.11 5.91 -2.41
C LYS A 30 1.62 7.35 -2.59
N LYS A 31 0.74 7.83 -1.71
CA LYS A 31 0.27 9.21 -1.68
C LYS A 31 1.28 10.18 -1.11
N GLN A 32 2.16 9.72 -0.22
CA GLN A 32 3.42 10.40 0.03
C GLN A 32 4.19 10.25 -1.27
N PRO A 33 4.27 11.29 -2.11
CA PRO A 33 5.20 11.20 -3.20
C PRO A 33 6.53 11.06 -2.48
N GLU A 34 7.22 9.94 -2.65
CA GLU A 34 8.67 10.02 -2.80
C GLU A 34 8.84 11.04 -3.92
N GLY A 35 8.92 12.30 -3.51
CA GLY A 35 8.95 13.41 -4.43
C GLY A 35 10.09 13.08 -5.33
N LEU A 36 9.79 12.84 -6.61
CA LEU A 36 10.76 13.00 -7.68
C LEU A 36 11.42 14.33 -7.33
N GLN A 37 12.64 14.25 -6.79
CA GLN A 37 13.41 15.42 -6.46
C GLN A 37 13.87 15.94 -7.81
N ILE A 38 12.97 16.65 -8.48
CA ILE A 38 13.24 17.33 -9.73
C ILE A 38 14.15 18.50 -9.34
N ASN A 39 15.42 18.20 -9.09
CA ASN A 39 16.46 19.19 -8.98
C ASN A 39 16.66 19.77 -10.38
N VAL A 40 15.87 20.80 -10.70
CA VAL A 40 16.07 21.67 -11.86
C VAL A 40 17.30 22.53 -11.59
N GLY A 41 18.47 21.94 -11.80
CA GLY A 41 19.71 22.69 -11.93
C GLY A 41 19.76 23.43 -13.27
N PRO A 42 20.63 24.44 -13.43
CA PRO A 42 20.76 25.22 -14.68
C PRO A 42 21.09 24.39 -15.95
N ASN A 43 21.40 23.10 -15.81
CA ASN A 43 21.69 22.16 -16.90
C ASN A 43 20.57 21.12 -17.18
N GLY A 44 19.34 21.32 -16.70
CA GLY A 44 18.17 20.50 -17.08
C GLY A 44 17.81 19.34 -16.16
N LEU A 45 16.67 18.69 -16.46
CA LEU A 45 15.98 17.70 -15.62
C LEU A 45 16.79 16.40 -15.49
N LYS A 46 17.25 16.07 -14.27
CA LYS A 46 17.82 14.75 -13.95
C LYS A 46 16.81 13.94 -13.15
N ILE A 47 16.20 12.94 -13.78
CA ILE A 47 15.36 11.95 -13.11
C ILE A 47 16.30 10.87 -12.55
N GLN A 48 16.55 10.88 -11.25
CA GLN A 48 17.28 9.82 -10.57
C GLN A 48 16.24 8.85 -9.96
N ASN A 49 16.14 7.66 -10.55
CA ASN A 49 15.36 6.54 -10.00
C ASN A 49 16.25 5.78 -9.01
N LYS A 50 15.69 5.38 -7.86
CA LYS A 50 16.37 4.53 -6.87
C LYS A 50 16.24 3.06 -7.25
#